data_AF-A0A8H7CFE1-F1
#
_entry.id   AF-A0A8H7CFE1-F1
#
_cell.length_a   1.000
_cell.length_b   1.000
_cell.length_c   1.000
_cell.angle_alpha   90.00
_cell.angle_beta   90.00
_cell.angle_gamma   90.00
#
_symmetry.space_group_name_H-M   'P 1'
#
loop_
_entity.id
_entity.type
_entity.pdbx_description
1 polymer ?
#
loop_
_entity_poly.entity_id
_entity_poly.type
_entity_poly.pdbx_seq_one_letter_code
_entity_poly.pdbx_strand_id
1 'polypeptide(L)'
;MAFFAALQREPDLKGINITQIITFTRLLSLLKHDIILCQPVNISTTEPPDFLPPTIRTFISEATGIGFDTIPKCWHLLKEDIWESPQPQLSAEEENLFRENGWKMGINCNTNYHHNFSIQDGVRTYYGDTPKYIQVGEHQFVEHKLIGLWISLMLVAWVSATNCARSYDMALSEQQERDFAAGGWQFGCVLTTDHVWDAFVILTLLNYNDRKGTCLQVPHTGDQRDRFTGVMRERNREVIEEGQDEVGHCCDKCMHTLKRPDGSECTFFIQLYFLLHRGGF
;
A
#
# COMPACT_ATOMS: atom_id res chain seq x y z
N MET A 1 -33.31 26.40 -10.09
CA MET A 1 -34.77 26.54 -9.81
C MET A 1 -35.59 25.30 -10.18
N ALA A 2 -35.20 24.48 -11.18
CA ALA A 2 -35.91 23.23 -11.49
C ALA A 2 -35.79 22.15 -10.39
N PHE A 3 -34.63 22.06 -9.72
CA PHE A 3 -34.36 21.06 -8.67
C PHE A 3 -35.26 21.20 -7.42
N PHE A 4 -35.40 22.41 -6.86
CA PHE A 4 -36.30 22.63 -5.70
C PHE A 4 -37.75 22.29 -6.01
N ALA A 5 -38.20 22.52 -7.24
CA ALA A 5 -39.53 22.12 -7.68
C ALA A 5 -39.69 20.60 -7.82
N ALA A 6 -38.64 19.87 -8.23
CA ALA A 6 -38.61 18.41 -8.24
C ALA A 6 -38.63 17.83 -6.81
N LEU A 7 -37.88 18.46 -5.87
CA LEU A 7 -37.83 18.05 -4.47
C LEU A 7 -39.18 18.13 -3.75
N GLN A 8 -40.01 19.13 -4.09
CA GLN A 8 -41.35 19.27 -3.52
C GLN A 8 -42.38 18.27 -4.09
N ARG A 9 -42.10 17.68 -5.26
CA ARG A 9 -42.99 16.71 -5.93
C ARG A 9 -42.79 15.28 -5.44
N GLU A 10 -41.57 14.93 -5.04
CA GLU A 10 -41.25 13.60 -4.51
C GLU A 10 -41.62 13.48 -3.02
N PRO A 11 -42.59 12.63 -2.64
CA PRO A 11 -43.07 12.52 -1.26
C PRO A 11 -41.95 12.18 -0.26
N ASP A 12 -41.00 11.36 -0.69
CA ASP A 12 -39.88 10.87 0.13
C ASP A 12 -38.79 11.93 0.36
N LEU A 13 -38.81 13.03 -0.40
CA LEU A 13 -37.85 14.13 -0.30
C LEU A 13 -38.38 15.33 0.49
N LYS A 14 -39.67 15.32 0.88
CA LYS A 14 -40.33 16.43 1.60
C LYS A 14 -39.71 16.77 2.96
N GLY A 15 -38.94 15.86 3.56
CA GLY A 15 -38.27 16.06 4.85
C GLY A 15 -36.85 16.63 4.76
N ILE A 16 -36.29 16.78 3.55
CA ILE A 16 -34.90 17.21 3.38
C ILE A 16 -34.83 18.74 3.34
N ASN A 17 -33.97 19.31 4.18
CA ASN A 17 -33.76 20.76 4.22
C ASN A 17 -32.64 21.21 3.25
N ILE A 18 -32.58 22.51 3.00
CA ILE A 18 -31.61 23.11 2.07
C ILE A 18 -30.15 22.87 2.48
N THR A 19 -29.85 22.90 3.78
CA THR A 19 -28.51 22.66 4.31
C THR A 19 -28.07 21.24 4.00
N GLN A 20 -28.93 20.25 4.21
CA GLN A 20 -28.64 18.85 3.90
C GLN A 20 -28.35 18.65 2.41
N ILE A 21 -29.10 19.31 1.53
CA ILE A 21 -28.87 19.26 0.08
C ILE A 21 -27.52 19.89 -0.27
N ILE A 22 -27.19 21.06 0.29
CA ILE A 22 -25.91 21.72 0.03
C ILE A 22 -24.75 20.86 0.51
N THR A 23 -24.84 20.28 1.71
CA THR A 23 -23.83 19.36 2.23
C THR A 23 -23.73 18.10 1.37
N PHE A 24 -24.86 17.52 0.96
CA PHE A 24 -24.92 16.37 0.06
C PHE A 24 -24.18 16.63 -1.26
N THR A 25 -24.50 17.74 -1.94
CA THR A 25 -23.88 18.07 -3.23
C THR A 25 -22.40 18.38 -3.09
N ARG A 26 -22.00 19.12 -2.04
CA ARG A 26 -20.60 19.46 -1.80
C ARG A 26 -19.75 18.24 -1.46
N LEU A 27 -20.20 17.36 -0.56
CA LEU A 27 -19.47 16.14 -0.20
C LEU A 27 -19.32 15.19 -1.39
N LEU A 28 -20.37 14.97 -2.19
CA LEU A 28 -20.27 14.12 -3.39
C LEU A 28 -19.40 14.76 -4.49
N SER A 29 -19.38 16.09 -4.59
CA SER A 29 -18.48 16.79 -5.51
C SER A 29 -17.01 16.61 -5.13
N LEU A 30 -16.70 16.46 -3.84
CA LEU A 30 -15.36 16.14 -3.34
C LEU A 30 -14.96 14.67 -3.60
N LEU A 31 -15.94 13.77 -3.72
CA LEU A 31 -15.75 12.32 -3.82
C LEU A 31 -15.87 11.75 -5.23
N LYS A 32 -15.87 12.58 -6.29
CA LYS A 32 -16.05 12.09 -7.67
C LYS A 32 -15.07 10.98 -8.05
N HIS A 33 -13.79 11.14 -7.68
CA HIS A 33 -12.76 10.13 -7.96
C HIS A 33 -13.02 8.82 -7.21
N ASP A 34 -13.40 8.89 -5.93
CA ASP A 34 -13.75 7.72 -5.13
C ASP A 34 -14.98 6.99 -5.67
N ILE A 35 -15.97 7.75 -6.17
CA ILE A 35 -17.18 7.21 -6.79
C ILE A 35 -16.84 6.41 -8.05
N ILE A 36 -15.96 6.94 -8.91
CA ILE A 36 -15.53 6.30 -10.17
C ILE A 36 -14.68 5.06 -9.89
N LEU A 37 -13.79 5.11 -8.90
CA LEU A 37 -12.89 4.01 -8.57
C LEU A 37 -13.63 2.71 -8.21
N CYS A 38 -14.84 2.83 -7.65
CA CYS A 38 -15.69 1.70 -7.32
C CYS A 38 -16.56 1.19 -8.48
N GLN A 39 -16.51 1.81 -9.66
CA GLN A 39 -17.31 1.40 -10.82
C GLN A 39 -16.62 0.31 -11.64
N PRO A 40 -17.39 -0.55 -12.32
CA PRO A 40 -16.86 -1.45 -13.34
C PRO A 40 -16.05 -0.72 -14.42
N VAL A 41 -15.01 -1.39 -14.92
CA VAL A 41 -14.06 -0.84 -15.91
C VAL A 41 -14.72 -0.41 -17.23
N ASN A 42 -15.91 -0.93 -17.54
CA ASN A 42 -16.64 -0.62 -18.77
C ASN A 42 -17.51 0.64 -18.68
N ILE A 43 -17.55 1.32 -17.53
CA ILE A 43 -18.32 2.55 -17.34
C ILE A 43 -17.45 3.76 -17.68
N SER A 44 -18.07 4.77 -18.30
CA SER A 44 -17.42 6.04 -18.61
C SER A 44 -16.89 6.72 -17.34
N THR A 45 -15.65 7.21 -17.40
CA THR A 45 -15.03 7.99 -16.31
C THR A 45 -15.41 9.47 -16.37
N THR A 46 -16.10 9.92 -17.43
CA THR A 46 -16.47 11.32 -17.63
C THR A 46 -17.93 11.61 -17.32
N GLU A 47 -18.76 10.58 -17.13
CA GLU A 47 -20.19 10.70 -16.87
C GLU A 47 -20.54 10.21 -15.45
N PRO A 48 -21.58 10.77 -14.80
CA PRO A 48 -21.96 10.33 -13.47
C PRO A 48 -22.56 8.91 -13.51
N PRO A 49 -22.07 7.98 -12.67
CA PRO A 49 -22.59 6.61 -12.67
C PRO A 49 -24.03 6.56 -12.15
N ASP A 50 -24.77 5.53 -12.57
CA ASP A 50 -26.15 5.34 -12.12
C ASP A 50 -26.26 4.95 -10.64
N PHE A 51 -25.22 4.31 -10.10
CA PHE A 51 -25.21 3.79 -8.74
C PHE A 51 -24.06 4.37 -7.92
N LEU A 52 -24.42 4.92 -6.76
CA LEU A 52 -23.44 5.27 -5.74
C LEU A 52 -22.96 4.02 -4.99
N PRO A 53 -21.64 3.89 -4.74
CA PRO A 53 -21.09 2.82 -3.92
C PRO A 53 -21.74 2.76 -2.52
N PRO A 54 -22.00 1.55 -1.96
CA PRO A 54 -22.65 1.41 -0.65
C PRO A 54 -21.94 2.16 0.48
N THR A 55 -20.60 2.18 0.46
CA THR A 55 -19.78 2.89 1.45
C THR A 55 -20.04 4.40 1.40
N ILE A 56 -20.10 4.97 0.20
CA ILE A 56 -20.38 6.41 -0.01
C ILE A 56 -21.82 6.72 0.40
N ARG A 57 -22.79 5.86 0.09
CA ARG A 57 -24.18 6.03 0.55
C ARG A 57 -24.29 6.08 2.07
N THR A 58 -23.58 5.20 2.75
CA THR A 58 -23.59 5.12 4.23
C THR A 58 -22.98 6.39 4.81
N PHE A 59 -21.80 6.79 4.32
CA PHE A 59 -21.15 8.03 4.73
C PHE A 59 -22.04 9.27 4.53
N ILE A 60 -22.62 9.45 3.35
CA ILE A 60 -23.45 10.62 3.07
C ILE A 60 -24.72 10.62 3.94
N SER A 61 -25.32 9.45 4.18
CA SER A 61 -26.47 9.32 5.08
C SER A 61 -26.12 9.76 6.51
N GLU A 62 -25.01 9.26 7.05
CA GLU A 62 -24.53 9.64 8.39
C GLU A 62 -24.15 11.12 8.48
N ALA A 63 -23.42 11.65 7.48
CA ALA A 63 -22.92 13.02 7.48
C ALA A 63 -24.02 14.08 7.28
N THR A 64 -25.08 13.76 6.51
CA THR A 64 -26.17 14.71 6.21
C THR A 64 -27.41 14.48 7.07
N GLY A 65 -27.53 13.33 7.73
CA GLY A 65 -28.76 12.89 8.39
C GLY A 65 -29.91 12.57 7.43
N ILE A 66 -29.67 12.50 6.11
CA ILE A 66 -30.65 12.03 5.13
C ILE A 66 -30.77 10.51 5.27
N GLY A 67 -31.99 9.98 5.26
CA GLY A 67 -32.23 8.53 5.35
C GLY A 67 -31.53 7.76 4.23
N PHE A 68 -30.94 6.61 4.56
CA PHE A 68 -30.14 5.79 3.65
C PHE A 68 -30.88 5.37 2.37
N ASP A 69 -32.19 5.13 2.47
CA ASP A 69 -33.06 4.75 1.33
C ASP A 69 -33.41 5.95 0.44
N THR A 70 -33.22 7.16 0.94
CA THR A 70 -33.48 8.41 0.23
C THR A 70 -32.27 8.86 -0.59
N ILE A 71 -31.06 8.46 -0.18
CA ILE A 71 -29.79 8.80 -0.88
C ILE A 71 -29.79 8.47 -2.38
N PRO A 72 -30.20 7.27 -2.84
CA PRO A 72 -30.22 6.96 -4.28
C PRO A 72 -31.17 7.86 -5.07
N LYS A 73 -32.28 8.29 -4.46
CA LYS A 73 -33.26 9.19 -5.09
C LYS A 73 -32.68 10.59 -5.24
N CYS A 74 -32.00 11.08 -4.20
CA CYS A 74 -31.26 12.34 -4.28
C CYS A 74 -30.18 12.29 -5.38
N TRP A 75 -29.43 11.19 -5.44
CA TRP A 75 -28.41 10.99 -6.48
C TRP A 75 -29.01 11.03 -7.87
N HIS A 76 -30.08 10.27 -8.13
CA HIS A 76 -30.72 10.24 -9.43
C HIS A 76 -31.15 11.63 -9.92
N LEU A 77 -31.58 12.50 -9.01
CA LEU A 77 -32.01 13.86 -9.34
C LEU A 77 -30.87 14.87 -9.50
N LEU A 78 -29.74 14.67 -8.79
CA LEU A 78 -28.66 15.66 -8.69
C LEU A 78 -27.37 15.26 -9.39
N LYS A 79 -27.24 14.01 -9.85
CA LYS A 79 -25.97 13.47 -10.30
C LYS A 79 -25.33 14.30 -11.41
N GLU A 80 -26.11 14.76 -12.38
CA GLU A 80 -25.61 15.60 -13.49
C GLU A 80 -25.08 16.94 -12.98
N ASP A 81 -25.87 17.65 -12.16
CA ASP A 81 -25.47 18.93 -11.57
C ASP A 81 -24.20 18.78 -10.70
N ILE A 82 -24.11 17.72 -9.90
CA ILE A 82 -22.95 17.41 -9.08
C ILE A 82 -21.74 17.12 -9.99
N TRP A 83 -21.92 16.36 -11.06
CA TRP A 83 -20.83 15.95 -11.96
C TRP A 83 -20.25 17.09 -12.77
N GLU A 84 -21.09 18.02 -13.23
CA GLU A 84 -20.66 19.21 -13.96
C GLU A 84 -20.04 20.29 -13.05
N SER A 85 -20.38 20.29 -11.76
CA SER A 85 -19.88 21.28 -10.82
C SER A 85 -18.36 21.17 -10.61
N PRO A 86 -17.61 22.30 -10.56
CA PRO A 86 -16.19 22.25 -10.22
C PRO A 86 -15.99 21.68 -8.81
N GLN A 87 -14.92 20.91 -8.61
CA GLN A 87 -14.61 20.35 -7.30
C GLN A 87 -14.37 21.49 -6.30
N PRO A 88 -15.16 21.57 -5.21
CA PRO A 88 -15.03 22.65 -4.24
C PRO A 88 -13.74 22.48 -3.42
N GLN A 89 -13.28 23.56 -2.79
CA GLN A 89 -12.29 23.45 -1.73
C GLN A 89 -12.96 22.88 -0.47
N LEU A 90 -12.24 21.96 0.20
CA LEU A 90 -12.67 21.34 1.45
C LEU A 90 -12.71 22.39 2.57
N SER A 91 -13.87 22.57 3.21
CA SER A 91 -14.02 23.41 4.38
C SER A 91 -13.70 22.67 5.68
N ALA A 92 -13.44 23.39 6.77
CA ALA A 92 -13.21 22.79 8.09
C ALA A 92 -14.43 22.00 8.62
N GLU A 93 -15.65 22.44 8.29
CA GLU A 93 -16.89 21.75 8.65
C GLU A 93 -17.00 20.41 7.90
N GLU A 94 -16.65 20.40 6.62
CA GLU A 94 -16.64 19.19 5.80
C GLU A 94 -15.54 18.22 6.23
N GLU A 95 -14.36 18.72 6.58
CA GLU A 95 -13.29 17.90 7.13
C GLU A 95 -13.73 17.18 8.42
N ASN A 96 -14.47 17.85 9.30
CA ASN A 96 -15.02 17.23 10.50
C ASN A 96 -16.04 16.12 10.15
N LEU A 97 -16.90 16.34 9.15
CA LEU A 97 -17.83 15.30 8.69
C LEU A 97 -17.09 14.07 8.16
N PHE A 98 -16.02 14.27 7.39
CA PHE A 98 -15.16 13.17 6.93
C PHE A 98 -14.48 12.45 8.10
N ARG A 99 -13.96 13.20 9.07
CA ARG A 99 -13.28 12.65 10.25
C ARG A 99 -14.23 11.78 11.09
N GLU A 100 -15.44 12.24 11.33
CA GLU A 100 -16.43 11.56 12.18
C GLU A 100 -17.07 10.35 11.48
N ASN A 101 -17.35 10.47 10.18
CA ASN A 101 -18.20 9.49 9.48
C ASN A 101 -17.47 8.76 8.34
N GLY A 102 -16.52 9.41 7.66
CA GLY A 102 -15.86 8.88 6.46
C GLY A 102 -14.61 8.06 6.74
N TRP A 103 -13.77 8.48 7.70
CA TRP A 103 -12.44 7.90 7.91
C TRP A 103 -12.48 6.42 8.28
N LYS A 104 -13.42 6.04 9.16
CA LYS A 104 -13.66 4.64 9.55
C LYS A 104 -14.03 3.74 8.36
N MET A 105 -14.47 4.33 7.26
CA MET A 105 -14.86 3.66 6.02
C MET A 105 -13.82 3.80 4.90
N GLY A 106 -12.65 4.38 5.20
CA GLY A 106 -11.60 4.66 4.20
C GLY A 106 -11.87 5.88 3.30
N ILE A 107 -12.92 6.66 3.57
CA ILE A 107 -13.30 7.82 2.75
C ILE A 107 -12.57 9.07 3.24
N ASN A 108 -11.82 9.72 2.33
CA ASN A 108 -11.06 10.95 2.60
C ASN A 108 -10.17 10.88 3.87
N CYS A 109 -9.64 9.71 4.16
CA CYS A 109 -8.84 9.42 5.36
C CYS A 109 -7.35 9.79 5.21
N ASN A 110 -7.00 10.51 4.13
CA ASN A 110 -5.62 10.84 3.73
C ASN A 110 -4.66 9.64 3.74
N THR A 111 -5.21 8.43 3.59
CA THR A 111 -4.44 7.20 3.57
C THR A 111 -4.38 6.69 2.14
N ASN A 112 -3.17 6.55 1.60
CA ASN A 112 -2.96 5.97 0.27
C ASN A 112 -2.73 4.47 0.43
N TYR A 113 -3.65 3.66 -0.07
CA TYR A 113 -3.59 2.21 0.04
C TYR A 113 -2.85 1.61 -1.17
N HIS A 114 -1.82 0.83 -0.88
CA HIS A 114 -1.12 0.00 -1.85
C HIS A 114 -1.38 -1.48 -1.55
N HIS A 115 -0.87 -2.38 -2.38
CA HIS A 115 -1.11 -3.81 -2.27
C HIS A 115 -0.56 -4.41 -0.95
N ASN A 116 0.62 -3.99 -0.49
CA ASN A 116 1.25 -4.56 0.72
C ASN A 116 1.31 -3.60 1.91
N PHE A 117 0.95 -2.33 1.73
CA PHE A 117 1.06 -1.32 2.76
C PHE A 117 0.08 -0.18 2.50
N SER A 118 -0.21 0.58 3.55
CA SER A 118 -0.84 1.89 3.44
C SER A 118 0.16 3.00 3.78
N ILE A 119 -0.11 4.20 3.29
CA ILE A 119 0.66 5.40 3.63
C ILE A 119 -0.25 6.38 4.33
N GLN A 120 0.11 6.80 5.53
CA GLN A 120 -0.55 7.85 6.27
C GLN A 120 0.50 8.72 6.95
N ASP A 121 0.36 10.05 6.88
CA ASP A 121 1.28 11.02 7.50
C ASP A 121 2.77 10.79 7.15
N GLY A 122 3.04 10.38 5.91
CA GLY A 122 4.41 10.10 5.43
C GLY A 122 5.02 8.79 5.95
N VAL A 123 4.25 7.96 6.65
CA VAL A 123 4.66 6.65 7.16
C VAL A 123 3.99 5.55 6.34
N ARG A 124 4.80 4.61 5.86
CA ARG A 124 4.35 3.38 5.22
C ARG A 124 4.18 2.31 6.30
N THR A 125 2.95 1.85 6.48
CA THR A 125 2.60 0.73 7.38
C THR A 125 2.24 -0.48 6.54
N TYR A 126 3.04 -1.54 6.63
CA TYR A 126 2.72 -2.80 5.96
C TYR A 126 1.57 -3.51 6.68
N TYR A 127 0.70 -4.13 5.90
CA TYR A 127 -0.43 -4.89 6.45
C TYR A 127 0.09 -6.08 7.27
N GLY A 128 -0.73 -6.51 8.24
CA GLY A 128 -0.51 -7.77 8.94
C GLY A 128 -0.59 -8.95 7.99
N ASP A 129 -0.02 -10.07 8.42
CA ASP A 129 0.14 -11.32 7.67
C ASP A 129 1.26 -11.32 6.62
N THR A 130 1.71 -12.53 6.30
CA THR A 130 2.71 -12.75 5.25
C THR A 130 2.03 -12.78 3.89
N PRO A 131 2.26 -11.78 3.00
CA PRO A 131 1.55 -11.70 1.74
C PRO A 131 2.05 -12.74 0.73
N LYS A 132 1.14 -13.20 -0.15
CA LYS A 132 1.50 -14.08 -1.27
C LYS A 132 2.43 -13.39 -2.28
N TYR A 133 2.23 -12.10 -2.52
CA TYR A 133 3.04 -11.29 -3.43
C TYR A 133 3.58 -10.06 -2.69
N ILE A 134 4.87 -9.78 -2.87
CA ILE A 134 5.55 -8.62 -2.29
C ILE A 134 5.86 -7.62 -3.40
N GLN A 135 5.44 -6.39 -3.20
CA GLN A 135 5.73 -5.25 -4.04
C GLN A 135 7.17 -4.79 -3.79
N VAL A 136 8.04 -4.98 -4.78
CA VAL A 136 9.48 -4.66 -4.72
C VAL A 136 9.86 -3.47 -5.59
N GLY A 137 8.95 -3.02 -6.45
CA GLY A 137 9.06 -1.82 -7.25
C GLY A 137 7.69 -1.15 -7.41
N GLU A 138 7.61 -0.09 -8.21
CA GLU A 138 6.32 0.58 -8.45
C GLU A 138 5.31 -0.35 -9.11
N HIS A 139 5.77 -1.16 -10.08
CA HIS A 139 4.94 -2.05 -10.90
C HIS A 139 5.43 -3.50 -10.88
N GLN A 140 6.31 -3.86 -9.94
CA GLN A 140 6.92 -5.18 -9.84
C GLN A 140 6.50 -5.87 -8.53
N PHE A 141 5.94 -7.07 -8.68
CA PHE A 141 5.48 -7.92 -7.59
C PHE A 141 6.15 -9.29 -7.68
N VAL A 142 6.65 -9.78 -6.55
CA VAL A 142 7.36 -11.06 -6.47
C VAL A 142 6.59 -12.01 -5.58
N GLU A 143 6.32 -13.23 -6.06
CA GLU A 143 5.67 -14.26 -5.26
C GLU A 143 6.58 -14.71 -4.10
N HIS A 144 6.01 -14.90 -2.92
CA HIS A 144 6.71 -15.41 -1.74
C HIS A 144 7.55 -16.66 -2.05
N LYS A 145 6.99 -17.61 -2.81
CA LYS A 145 7.69 -18.85 -3.18
C LYS A 145 8.94 -18.60 -4.03
N LEU A 146 8.90 -17.60 -4.92
CA LEU A 146 10.05 -17.20 -5.72
C LEU A 146 11.14 -16.59 -4.85
N ILE A 147 10.78 -15.80 -3.83
CA ILE A 147 11.73 -15.31 -2.83
C ILE A 147 12.37 -16.48 -2.08
N GLY A 148 11.58 -17.48 -1.67
CA GLY A 148 12.08 -18.70 -1.04
C GLY A 148 13.05 -19.49 -1.93
N LEU A 149 12.79 -19.55 -3.24
CA LEU A 149 13.71 -20.13 -4.22
C LEU A 149 15.03 -19.35 -4.27
N TRP A 150 14.98 -18.01 -4.34
CA TRP A 150 16.19 -17.18 -4.35
C TRP A 150 17.01 -17.35 -3.07
N ILE A 151 16.36 -17.36 -1.90
CA ILE A 151 17.02 -17.64 -0.62
C ILE A 151 17.73 -19.00 -0.67
N SER A 152 17.05 -20.03 -1.17
CA SER A 152 17.62 -21.38 -1.28
C SER A 152 18.82 -21.41 -2.23
N LEU A 153 18.74 -20.72 -3.37
CA LEU A 153 19.84 -20.61 -4.33
C LEU A 153 21.04 -19.85 -3.76
N MET A 154 20.81 -18.77 -3.03
CA MET A 154 21.86 -18.00 -2.35
C MET A 154 22.54 -18.84 -1.27
N LEU A 155 21.77 -19.58 -0.47
CA LEU A 155 22.30 -20.35 0.66
C LEU A 155 22.99 -21.65 0.24
N VAL A 156 22.42 -22.40 -0.71
CA VAL A 156 22.88 -23.75 -1.06
C VAL A 156 23.85 -23.72 -2.23
N ALA A 157 23.65 -22.81 -3.18
CA ALA A 157 24.39 -22.75 -4.44
C ALA A 157 25.20 -21.46 -4.62
N TRP A 158 25.28 -20.60 -3.59
CA TRP A 158 26.07 -19.36 -3.59
C TRP A 158 25.74 -18.44 -4.78
N VAL A 159 24.49 -18.49 -5.24
CA VAL A 159 24.04 -17.69 -6.38
C VAL A 159 23.89 -16.24 -5.94
N SER A 160 24.50 -15.30 -6.68
CA SER A 160 24.34 -13.87 -6.38
C SER A 160 22.92 -13.38 -6.67
N ALA A 161 22.48 -12.29 -6.04
CA ALA A 161 21.18 -11.68 -6.31
C ALA A 161 20.98 -11.31 -7.80
N THR A 162 22.04 -10.85 -8.47
CA THR A 162 22.03 -10.60 -9.91
C THR A 162 21.77 -11.87 -10.70
N ASN A 163 22.39 -13.00 -10.31
CA ASN A 163 22.16 -14.28 -10.96
C ASN A 163 20.78 -14.85 -10.63
N CYS A 164 20.22 -14.58 -9.44
CA CYS A 164 18.83 -14.93 -9.11
C CYS A 164 17.83 -14.22 -10.04
N ALA A 165 17.98 -12.91 -10.24
CA ALA A 165 17.14 -12.15 -11.17
C ALA A 165 17.26 -12.69 -12.60
N ARG A 166 18.49 -12.86 -13.10
CA ARG A 166 18.73 -13.41 -14.45
C ARG A 166 18.16 -14.82 -14.62
N SER A 167 18.28 -15.67 -13.61
CA SER A 167 17.75 -17.04 -13.67
C SER A 167 16.22 -17.04 -13.79
N TYR A 168 15.55 -16.14 -13.07
CA TYR A 168 14.11 -15.94 -13.25
C TYR A 168 13.78 -15.47 -14.67
N ASP A 169 14.47 -14.43 -15.16
CA ASP A 169 14.21 -13.88 -16.49
C ASP A 169 14.41 -14.93 -17.60
N MET A 170 15.45 -15.78 -17.48
CA MET A 170 15.77 -16.80 -18.47
C MET A 170 14.85 -18.02 -18.43
N ALA A 171 14.36 -18.42 -17.24
CA ALA A 171 13.71 -19.71 -17.06
C ALA A 171 12.23 -19.65 -16.66
N LEU A 172 11.78 -18.54 -16.05
CA LEU A 172 10.48 -18.46 -15.38
C LEU A 172 9.62 -17.26 -15.79
N SER A 173 10.21 -16.20 -16.33
CA SER A 173 9.45 -14.99 -16.69
C SER A 173 8.34 -15.28 -17.70
N GLU A 174 8.53 -16.27 -18.60
CA GLU A 174 7.62 -16.67 -19.70
C GLU A 174 7.16 -15.53 -20.63
N GLN A 175 7.50 -14.27 -20.32
CA GLN A 175 7.11 -13.06 -21.01
C GLN A 175 8.36 -12.37 -21.54
N GLN A 176 8.36 -12.03 -22.83
CA GLN A 176 9.45 -11.25 -23.39
C GLN A 176 9.15 -9.77 -23.17
N GLU A 177 10.12 -9.03 -22.64
CA GLU A 177 10.07 -7.56 -22.54
C GLU A 177 9.69 -6.91 -23.89
N ARG A 178 10.04 -7.58 -25.00
CA ARG A 178 9.65 -7.21 -26.36
C ARG A 178 8.14 -7.18 -26.58
N ASP A 179 7.37 -8.08 -25.95
CA ASP A 179 5.92 -8.18 -26.15
C ASP A 179 5.20 -6.98 -25.50
N PHE A 180 5.67 -6.54 -24.32
CA PHE A 180 5.17 -5.36 -23.64
C PHE A 180 5.58 -4.05 -24.32
N ALA A 181 6.86 -3.96 -24.73
CA ALA A 181 7.36 -2.79 -25.44
C ALA A 181 6.66 -2.61 -26.80
N ALA A 182 6.36 -3.71 -27.51
CA ALA A 182 5.58 -3.67 -28.75
C ALA A 182 4.14 -3.19 -28.54
N GLY A 183 3.57 -3.45 -27.35
CA GLY A 183 2.27 -2.93 -26.92
C GLY A 183 2.27 -1.47 -26.45
N GLY A 184 3.42 -0.79 -26.45
CA GLY A 184 3.56 0.59 -25.97
C GLY A 184 3.55 0.72 -24.44
N TRP A 185 3.78 -0.38 -23.70
CA TRP A 185 3.86 -0.35 -22.25
C TRP A 185 5.20 0.24 -21.78
N GLN A 186 5.14 1.22 -20.88
CA GLN A 186 6.32 2.01 -20.47
C GLN A 186 7.13 1.41 -19.31
N PHE A 187 6.59 0.43 -18.58
CA PHE A 187 7.26 -0.16 -17.42
C PHE A 187 7.87 -1.51 -17.76
N GLY A 188 9.15 -1.70 -17.43
CA GLY A 188 9.85 -2.96 -17.65
C GLY A 188 9.42 -4.06 -16.68
N CYS A 189 9.36 -5.30 -17.18
CA CYS A 189 9.12 -6.50 -16.39
C CYS A 189 10.41 -7.21 -15.94
N VAL A 190 11.57 -6.74 -16.40
CA VAL A 190 12.88 -7.32 -16.08
C VAL A 190 13.22 -7.08 -14.61
N LEU A 191 13.58 -8.15 -13.91
CA LEU A 191 14.00 -8.04 -12.51
C LEU A 191 15.42 -7.52 -12.40
N THR A 192 15.63 -6.64 -11.41
CA THR A 192 16.95 -6.10 -11.10
C THR A 192 17.50 -6.78 -9.85
N THR A 193 18.81 -6.63 -9.63
CA THR A 193 19.46 -7.05 -8.38
C THR A 193 18.81 -6.40 -7.16
N ASP A 194 18.38 -5.14 -7.28
CA ASP A 194 17.74 -4.40 -6.19
C ASP A 194 16.38 -4.99 -5.84
N HIS A 195 15.59 -5.41 -6.84
CA HIS A 195 14.30 -6.07 -6.60
C HIS A 195 14.45 -7.38 -5.79
N VAL A 196 15.49 -8.16 -6.05
CA VAL A 196 15.77 -9.40 -5.31
C VAL A 196 16.11 -9.10 -3.84
N TRP A 197 16.96 -8.09 -3.61
CA TRP A 197 17.32 -7.67 -2.26
C TRP A 197 16.15 -7.05 -1.51
N ASP A 198 15.35 -6.21 -2.16
CA ASP A 198 14.16 -5.62 -1.57
C ASP A 198 13.15 -6.71 -1.18
N ALA A 199 12.94 -7.72 -2.05
CA ALA A 199 12.08 -8.86 -1.73
C ALA A 199 12.55 -9.58 -0.45
N PHE A 200 13.86 -9.84 -0.35
CA PHE A 200 14.46 -10.49 0.81
C PHE A 200 14.32 -9.65 2.09
N VAL A 201 14.65 -8.36 2.02
CA VAL A 201 14.60 -7.46 3.17
C VAL A 201 13.17 -7.29 3.66
N ILE A 202 12.22 -7.02 2.75
CA ILE A 202 10.81 -6.86 3.11
C ILE A 202 10.28 -8.15 3.73
N LEU A 203 10.49 -9.32 3.10
CA LEU A 203 10.02 -10.59 3.64
C LEU A 203 10.60 -10.88 5.03
N THR A 204 11.90 -10.64 5.22
CA THR A 204 12.57 -10.86 6.51
C THR A 204 11.98 -9.96 7.60
N LEU A 205 11.76 -8.69 7.30
CA LEU A 205 11.18 -7.73 8.24
C LEU A 205 9.71 -8.02 8.55
N LEU A 206 8.92 -8.45 7.55
CA LEU A 206 7.54 -8.87 7.76
C LEU A 206 7.47 -10.08 8.69
N ASN A 207 8.23 -11.14 8.40
CA ASN A 207 8.27 -12.33 9.25
C ASN A 207 8.72 -12.03 10.69
N TYR A 208 9.67 -11.11 10.86
CA TYR A 208 10.14 -10.70 12.17
C TYR A 208 9.06 -9.92 12.95
N ASN A 209 8.32 -9.01 12.29
CA ASN A 209 7.23 -8.27 12.92
C ASN A 209 6.03 -9.19 13.23
N ASP A 210 5.71 -10.12 12.34
CA ASP A 210 4.67 -11.13 12.52
C ASP A 210 4.92 -11.97 13.81
N ARG A 211 6.15 -12.45 14.01
CA ARG A 211 6.55 -13.18 15.23
C ARG A 211 6.39 -12.35 16.50
N LYS A 212 6.54 -11.02 16.42
CA LYS A 212 6.38 -10.09 17.53
C LYS A 212 4.94 -9.62 17.73
N GLY A 213 4.03 -9.94 16.81
CA GLY A 213 2.68 -9.36 16.79
C GLY A 213 2.67 -7.86 16.51
N THR A 214 3.70 -7.34 15.84
CA THR A 214 3.81 -5.92 15.44
C THR A 214 3.63 -5.77 13.93
N CYS A 215 3.48 -4.54 13.44
CA CYS A 215 3.44 -4.23 12.01
C CYS A 215 4.74 -3.53 11.59
N LEU A 216 5.24 -3.84 10.39
CA LEU A 216 6.39 -3.15 9.83
C LEU A 216 6.02 -1.71 9.44
N GLN A 217 6.72 -0.74 10.02
CA GLN A 217 6.56 0.68 9.71
C GLN A 217 7.89 1.28 9.22
N VAL A 218 7.85 2.03 8.12
CA VAL A 218 9.01 2.71 7.55
C VAL A 218 8.61 4.09 7.00
N PRO A 219 9.55 5.04 6.84
CA PRO A 219 9.28 6.28 6.12
C PRO A 219 8.81 6.00 4.69
N HIS A 220 7.78 6.73 4.21
CA HIS A 220 7.33 6.60 2.84
C HIS A 220 8.32 7.25 1.85
N THR A 221 8.86 8.42 2.23
CA THR A 221 9.79 9.20 1.42
C THR A 221 11.23 8.69 1.54
N GLY A 222 12.10 9.19 0.67
CA GLY A 222 13.50 8.80 0.59
C GLY A 222 13.76 7.61 -0.33
N ASP A 223 15.04 7.37 -0.57
CA ASP A 223 15.49 6.34 -1.50
C ASP A 223 15.05 4.96 -1.04
N GLN A 224 14.51 4.17 -1.97
CA GLN A 224 14.08 2.79 -1.74
C GLN A 224 15.15 1.99 -1.01
N ARG A 225 16.41 2.15 -1.45
CA ARG A 225 17.55 1.49 -0.85
C ARG A 225 17.63 1.83 0.65
N ASP A 226 17.49 3.07 1.06
CA ASP A 226 17.77 3.47 2.44
C ASP A 226 16.56 3.32 3.38
N ARG A 227 15.36 3.11 2.81
CA ARG A 227 14.09 3.04 3.53
C ARG A 227 14.05 2.04 4.68
N PHE A 228 14.64 0.87 4.49
CA PHE A 228 14.60 -0.21 5.49
C PHE A 228 15.81 -0.20 6.43
N THR A 229 16.80 0.66 6.19
CA THR A 229 18.06 0.68 6.96
C THR A 229 17.83 0.89 8.45
N GLY A 230 16.91 1.78 8.83
CA GLY A 230 16.59 2.06 10.23
C GLY A 230 16.05 0.83 10.96
N VAL A 231 15.01 0.21 10.41
CA VAL A 231 14.36 -0.97 10.99
C VAL A 231 15.28 -2.20 10.99
N MET A 232 16.10 -2.35 9.94
CA MET A 232 17.12 -3.41 9.89
C MET A 232 18.18 -3.25 11.00
N ARG A 233 18.62 -2.02 11.30
CA ARG A 233 19.57 -1.76 12.39
C ARG A 233 18.95 -2.06 13.76
N GLU A 234 17.69 -1.70 13.96
CA GLU A 234 16.94 -2.02 15.17
C GLU A 234 16.82 -3.53 15.38
N ARG A 235 16.37 -4.27 14.36
CA ARG A 235 16.34 -5.73 14.38
C ARG A 235 17.72 -6.32 14.72
N ASN A 236 18.79 -5.82 14.08
CA ASN A 236 20.14 -6.31 14.33
C ASN A 236 20.62 -6.02 15.75
N ARG A 237 20.29 -4.85 16.31
CA ARG A 237 20.62 -4.49 17.69
C ARG A 237 19.97 -5.45 18.67
N GLU A 238 18.68 -5.73 18.50
CA GLU A 238 18.00 -6.69 19.37
C GLU A 238 18.56 -8.11 19.23
N VAL A 239 18.89 -8.56 18.03
CA VAL A 239 19.53 -9.86 17.84
C VAL A 239 20.88 -9.94 18.58
N ILE A 240 21.60 -8.82 18.71
CA ILE A 240 22.85 -8.75 19.48
C ILE A 240 22.56 -8.79 20.98
N GLU A 241 21.53 -8.08 21.44
CA GLU A 241 21.20 -7.92 22.86
C GLU A 241 20.47 -9.14 23.45
N GLU A 242 19.50 -9.68 22.72
CA GLU A 242 18.60 -10.76 23.13
C GLU A 242 19.02 -12.12 22.55
N GLY A 243 19.82 -12.12 21.47
CA GLY A 243 20.20 -13.32 20.74
C GLY A 243 19.21 -13.73 19.65
N GLN A 244 19.43 -14.89 19.04
CA GLN A 244 18.48 -15.61 18.20
C GLN A 244 18.10 -16.93 18.89
N ASP A 245 16.98 -17.55 18.52
CA ASP A 245 16.62 -18.89 19.03
C ASP A 245 17.73 -19.92 18.72
N GLU A 246 18.48 -19.69 17.63
CA GLU A 246 19.61 -20.49 17.18
C GLU A 246 20.93 -20.20 17.93
N VAL A 247 20.92 -19.42 19.02
CA VAL A 247 22.11 -19.09 19.85
C VAL A 247 22.85 -20.32 20.38
N GLY A 248 22.20 -21.49 20.43
CA GLY A 248 22.87 -22.75 20.73
C GLY A 248 23.84 -23.25 19.64
N HIS A 249 23.87 -22.64 18.46
CA HIS A 249 24.71 -23.04 17.33
C HIS A 249 26.02 -22.23 17.26
N CYS A 250 27.03 -22.67 18.00
CA CYS A 250 28.39 -22.15 17.95
C CYS A 250 29.24 -23.00 16.99
N CYS A 251 29.36 -22.60 15.71
CA CYS A 251 30.34 -23.21 14.82
C CYS A 251 31.18 -22.15 14.09
N ASP A 252 32.41 -22.52 13.76
CA ASP A 252 33.39 -21.66 13.05
C ASP A 252 32.94 -21.26 11.64
N LYS A 253 31.84 -21.85 11.15
CA LYS A 253 31.20 -21.49 9.87
C LYS A 253 30.11 -20.45 10.01
N CYS A 254 29.48 -20.29 11.18
CA CYS A 254 28.35 -19.37 11.37
C CYS A 254 28.73 -18.15 12.21
N MET A 255 29.83 -18.24 12.97
CA MET A 255 30.32 -17.21 13.86
C MET A 255 31.71 -16.78 13.40
N HIS A 256 31.88 -15.48 13.14
CA HIS A 256 33.19 -14.90 12.83
C HIS A 256 33.57 -13.88 13.89
N THR A 257 34.76 -14.06 14.47
CA THR A 257 35.37 -13.10 15.40
C THR A 257 36.41 -12.28 14.66
N LEU A 258 36.14 -10.99 14.48
CA LEU A 258 37.08 -10.04 13.91
C LEU A 258 37.86 -9.35 15.03
N LYS A 259 39.19 -9.37 14.93
CA LYS A 259 40.06 -8.57 15.78
C LYS A 259 40.16 -7.17 15.21
N ARG A 260 39.72 -6.19 16.00
CA ARG A 260 39.85 -4.78 15.67
C ARG A 260 41.30 -4.33 15.86
N PRO A 261 41.72 -3.23 15.19
CA PRO A 261 43.08 -2.69 15.33
C PRO A 261 43.46 -2.28 16.76
N ASP A 262 42.47 -2.05 17.61
CA ASP A 262 42.62 -1.72 19.04
C ASP A 262 42.79 -2.96 19.94
N GLY A 263 42.80 -4.17 19.36
CA GLY A 263 42.92 -5.43 20.08
C GLY A 263 41.62 -5.98 20.64
N SER A 264 40.49 -5.29 20.47
CA SER A 264 39.17 -5.80 20.88
C SER A 264 38.63 -6.83 19.86
N GLU A 265 37.94 -7.85 20.37
CA GLU A 265 37.32 -8.88 19.55
C GLU A 265 35.84 -8.54 19.34
N CYS A 266 35.37 -8.65 18.10
CA CYS A 266 33.97 -8.45 17.77
C CYS A 266 33.44 -9.69 17.05
N THR A 267 32.48 -10.37 17.67
CA THR A 267 31.88 -11.61 17.19
C THR A 267 30.57 -11.31 16.48
N PHE A 268 30.40 -11.83 15.27
CA PHE A 268 29.19 -11.66 14.47
C PHE A 268 28.71 -12.99 13.89
N PHE A 269 27.39 -13.15 13.79
CA PHE A 269 26.75 -14.26 13.06
C PHE A 269 26.67 -13.95 11.56
N ILE A 270 26.91 -14.95 10.70
CA ILE A 270 26.90 -14.77 9.23
C ILE A 270 25.55 -14.26 8.69
N GLN A 271 24.43 -14.58 9.35
CA GLN A 271 23.14 -13.99 9.01
C GLN A 271 23.16 -12.45 9.08
N LEU A 272 23.95 -11.85 9.99
CA LEU A 272 24.13 -10.41 10.08
C LEU A 272 25.16 -9.86 9.08
N TYR A 273 26.14 -10.66 8.64
CA TYR A 273 27.22 -10.17 7.75
C TYR A 273 26.68 -9.79 6.36
N PHE A 274 25.79 -10.60 5.80
CA PHE A 274 25.14 -10.29 4.52
C PHE A 274 24.21 -9.06 4.58
N LEU A 275 23.65 -8.76 5.77
CA LEU A 275 22.72 -7.65 5.97
C LEU A 275 23.41 -6.33 6.34
N LEU A 276 24.61 -6.38 6.94
CA LEU A 276 25.36 -5.19 7.39
C LEU A 276 26.29 -4.60 6.33
N HIS A 277 26.68 -5.38 5.32
CA HIS A 277 27.58 -4.92 4.25
C HIS A 277 26.87 -4.87 2.90
N ARG A 278 26.06 -3.83 2.71
CA ARG A 278 25.76 -3.32 1.37
C ARG A 278 27.06 -2.80 0.75
N GLY A 279 27.67 -3.62 -0.09
CA GLY A 279 28.85 -3.27 -0.87
C GLY A 279 30.05 -4.09 -0.45
N GLY A 280 30.35 -5.13 -1.23
CA GLY A 280 31.55 -5.93 -1.05
C GLY A 280 31.46 -7.33 -1.61
N PHE A 281 31.22 -7.45 -2.92
CA PHE A 281 32.04 -8.35 -3.74
C PHE A 281 32.82 -7.46 -4.72
#